data_AF-A0A3B9GKK7-F1
#
_entry.id   AF-A0A3B9GKK7-F1
#
_cell.length_a   1.000
_cell.length_b   1.000
_cell.length_c   1.000
_cell.angle_alpha   90.00
_cell.angle_beta   90.00
_cell.angle_gamma   90.00
#
_symmetry.space_group_name_H-M   'P 1'
#
loop_
_entity.id
_entity.type
_entity.pdbx_description
1 polymer ?
#
loop_
_entity_poly.entity_id
_entity_poly.type
_entity_poly.pdbx_seq_one_letter_code
_entity_poly.pdbx_strand_id
1 'polypeptide(L)' 'VLGVAAVGAWAVFTSLALFLAIKAVFGLRVSAKDELLGLDLSEHKSEAYSGFQIFSNM' A
#
# COMPACT_ATOMS: atom_id res chain seq x y z
N VAL A 1 2.01 23.45 21.25
CA VAL A 1 0.70 22.98 20.74
C VAL A 1 0.41 23.50 19.34
N LEU A 2 0.42 24.82 19.10
CA LEU A 2 0.10 25.39 17.77
C LEU A 2 0.97 24.84 16.62
N GLY A 3 2.29 24.71 16.82
CA GLY A 3 3.17 24.13 15.79
C GLY A 3 2.84 22.67 15.46
N VAL A 4 2.50 21.86 16.47
CA VAL A 4 2.08 20.46 16.27
C VAL A 4 0.77 20.41 15.48
N ALA A 5 -0.20 21.24 15.84
CA ALA A 5 -1.47 21.34 15.12
C ALA A 5 -1.28 21.81 13.67
N ALA A 6 -0.41 22.79 13.43
CA ALA A 6 -0.13 23.32 12.10
C ALA A 6 0.54 22.26 11.19
N VAL A 7 1.58 21.57 11.68
CA VAL A 7 2.26 20.52 10.92
C VAL A 7 1.34 19.32 10.71
N GLY A 8 0.58 18.93 11.73
CA GLY A 8 -0.39 17.84 11.64
C GLY A 8 -1.47 18.11 10.60
N ALA A 9 -2.09 19.29 10.64
CA ALA A 9 -3.09 19.71 9.65
C ALA A 9 -2.49 19.74 8.24
N TRP A 10 -1.31 20.33 8.07
CA TRP A 10 -0.63 20.38 6.78
C TRP A 10 -0.38 18.97 6.23
N ALA A 11 0.21 18.07 7.03
CA ALA A 11 0.52 16.71 6.62
C ALA A 11 -0.74 15.93 6.24
N VAL A 12 -1.81 16.01 7.04
CA VAL A 12 -3.07 15.31 6.77
C VAL A 12 -3.72 15.79 5.48
N PHE A 13 -3.93 17.10 5.32
CA PHE A 13 -4.67 17.60 4.16
C PHE A 13 -3.87 17.49 2.85
N THR A 14 -2.56 17.73 2.88
CA THR A 14 -1.74 17.61 1.67
C THR A 14 -1.56 16.17 1.24
N SER A 15 -1.29 15.24 2.17
CA SER A 15 -1.20 13.81 1.85
C SER A 15 -2.54 13.25 1.39
N LEU A 16 -3.65 13.63 2.02
CA LEU A 16 -4.99 13.20 1.60
C LEU A 16 -5.29 13.68 0.17
N ALA A 17 -5.05 14.96 -0.13
CA ALA A 17 -5.24 15.50 -1.46
C ALA A 17 -4.36 14.78 -2.50
N LEU A 18 -3.08 14.57 -2.18
CA LEU A 18 -2.13 13.88 -3.04
C LEU A 18 -2.56 12.43 -3.33
N PHE A 19 -2.89 11.66 -2.30
CA PHE A 19 -3.28 10.25 -2.45
C PHE A 19 -4.62 10.09 -3.17
N LEU A 20 -5.58 10.99 -2.95
CA LEU A 20 -6.84 10.99 -3.71
C LEU A 20 -6.61 11.32 -5.19
N ALA A 21 -5.73 12.27 -5.49
CA ALA A 21 -5.37 12.59 -6.87
C ALA A 21 -4.68 11.39 -7.57
N ILE A 22 -3.70 10.75 -6.91
CA ILE A 22 -3.04 9.55 -7.44
C ILE A 22 -4.06 8.42 -7.65
N LYS A 23 -4.94 8.19 -6.66
CA LYS A 23 -5.98 7.17 -6.75
C LYS A 23 -6.90 7.39 -7.94
N ALA A 24 -7.25 8.63 -8.25
CA ALA A 24 -8.15 8.96 -9.35
C ALA A 24 -7.49 8.85 -10.74
N VAL A 25 -6.19 9.15 -10.86
CA VAL A 25 -5.49 9.20 -12.15
C VAL A 25 -4.81 7.88 -12.51
N PHE A 26 -4.12 7.25 -11.55
CA PHE A 26 -3.27 6.07 -11.80
C PHE A 26 -3.77 4.80 -11.09
N GLY A 27 -4.61 4.96 -10.07
CA GLY A 27 -4.82 3.93 -9.07
C GLY A 27 -3.70 3.96 -8.01
N LEU A 28 -4.07 3.69 -6.75
CA LEU A 28 -3.13 3.76 -5.62
C LEU A 28 -2.87 2.38 -4.98
N ARG A 29 -3.78 1.43 -5.15
CA ARG A 29 -3.73 0.10 -4.54
C ARG A 29 -4.07 -0.94 -5.59
N VAL A 30 -3.41 -2.09 -5.53
CA VAL A 30 -3.67 -3.24 -6.41
C VAL A 30 -5.07 -3.82 -6.16
N SER A 31 -5.48 -4.76 -7.02
CA SER A 31 -6.76 -5.46 -6.83
C SER A 31 -6.74 -6.28 -5.53
N ALA A 32 -7.91 -6.53 -4.93
CA ALA A 32 -8.01 -7.36 -3.73
C ALA A 32 -7.45 -8.78 -3.95
N LYS A 33 -7.55 -9.30 -5.18
CA LYS A 33 -6.99 -10.60 -5.56
C LYS A 33 -5.46 -10.58 -5.52
N ASP A 34 -4.85 -9.55 -6.11
CA ASP A 34 -3.38 -9.42 -6.17
C ASP A 34 -2.81 -9.09 -4.79
N GLU A 35 -3.53 -8.32 -3.97
CA GLU A 35 -3.17 -8.06 -2.58
C GLU A 35 -3.15 -9.34 -1.73
N LEU A 36 -4.16 -10.21 -1.89
CA LEU A 36 -4.22 -11.50 -1.18
C LEU A 36 -3.14 -12.47 -1.66
N LEU A 37 -2.78 -12.42 -2.94
CA LEU A 37 -1.73 -13.27 -3.53
C LEU A 37 -0.31 -12.81 -3.16
N GLY A 38 -0.12 -11.51 -2.95
CA GLY A 38 1.18 -10.87 -2.75
C GLY A 38 1.78 -10.32 -4.05
N LEU A 39 2.43 -9.15 -3.97
CA LEU A 39 3.00 -8.44 -5.12
C LEU A 39 4.28 -9.11 -5.66
N ASP A 40 4.99 -9.85 -4.82
CA ASP A 40 6.13 -10.64 -5.26
C ASP A 40 5.69 -11.63 -6.35
N LEU A 41 4.58 -12.34 -6.13
CA LEU A 41 4.06 -13.30 -7.10
C LEU A 41 3.24 -12.64 -8.22
N SER A 42 2.37 -11.68 -7.88
CA SER A 42 1.44 -11.07 -8.85
C SER A 42 2.11 -10.08 -9.82
N GLU A 43 3.16 -9.36 -9.39
CA GLU A 43 3.85 -8.38 -10.24
C GLU A 43 5.29 -8.81 -10.60
N HIS A 44 6.02 -9.37 -9.63
CA HIS A 44 7.45 -9.65 -9.78
C HIS A 44 7.75 -11.09 -10.20
N LYS A 45 6.74 -11.97 -10.22
CA LYS A 45 6.83 -13.40 -10.54
C LYS A 45 7.94 -14.11 -9.76
N SER A 46 8.17 -13.65 -8.53
CA SER A 46 9.23 -14.13 -7.66
C SER A 46 8.66 -14.41 -6.27
N GLU A 47 9.41 -15.18 -5.48
CA GLU A 47 9.18 -15.29 -4.04
C GLU A 47 10.37 -14.64 -3.35
N ALA A 48 10.13 -13.63 -2.50
CA ALA A 48 11.22 -12.99 -1.76
C ALA A 48 11.97 -13.98 -0.84
N TYR A 49 11.28 -15.05 -0.40
CA TYR A 49 11.85 -16.09 0.46
C TYR A 49 11.52 -17.49 -0.09
N SER A 50 12.46 -18.07 -0.82
CA SER A 50 12.36 -19.44 -1.32
C SER A 50 12.29 -20.44 -0.15
N GLY A 51 11.21 -21.22 -0.08
CA GLY A 51 11.07 -22.32 0.90
C GLY A 51 10.25 -21.99 2.16
N PHE A 52 9.66 -20.80 2.27
CA PHE A 52 8.68 -20.52 3.32
C PHE A 52 7.31 -21.11 2.93
N GLN A 53 6.98 -22.31 3.43
CA GLN A 53 5.65 -22.88 3.22
C GLN A 53 4.59 -22.10 4.02
N ILE A 54 3.87 -21.20 3.35
CA ILE A 54 2.72 -20.48 3.94
C ILE A 54 1.53 -21.43 4.20
N PHE A 55 1.50 -22.60 3.57
CA PHE A 55 0.50 -23.65 3.80
C PHE A 55 1.09 -24.80 4.63
N SER A 56 1.26 -24.61 5.93
CA SER A 56 1.62 -25.73 6.81
C SER A 56 0.42 -26.50 7.37
N ASN A 57 -0.83 -26.04 7.19
CA ASN A 57 -2.03 -26.83 7.46
C ASN A 57 -3.25 -26.29 6.68
N MET A 58 -3.65 -27.01 5.64
CA MET A 58 -5.06 -27.21 5.29
C MET A 58 -5.38 -28.67 5.60
#